data_AF-A0A6A4PEU0-F1
#
_entry.id   AF-A0A6A4PEU0-F1
#
_cell.length_a   1.000
_cell.length_b   1.000
_cell.length_c   1.000
_cell.angle_alpha   90.00
_cell.angle_beta   90.00
_cell.angle_gamma   90.00
#
_symmetry.space_group_name_H-M   'P 1'
#
loop_
_entity.id
_entity.type
_entity.pdbx_description
1 polymer ?
#
loop_
_entity_poly.entity_id
_entity_poly.type
_entity_poly.pdbx_seq_one_letter_code
_entity_poly.pdbx_strand_id
1 'polypeptide(L)'
;MLAHSSSKGSIRLVDMRQSALCDTHSKIFEEHEAPGSKSFFTEIIASISDIKFSKDGRHILSRDYMTLKLWDINMNSGPVATFQVHEYLRPKLCNLYENDSIFDKFECCLSGDGLRVATGSYSNLFRVFGCSERSTEATTLEATKNPMRTYVQTPQKPSKSLGTLPPVLKQDNSELDTNGNTLDFATKLLHLAWHPTENTLACAVSNSLYMYYA
;
A
#
# COMPACT_ATOMS: atom_id res chain seq x y z
N MET A 1 5.53 -11.50 21.72
CA MET A 1 5.30 -12.08 20.38
C MET A 1 6.13 -11.30 19.38
N LEU A 2 6.66 -11.99 18.38
CA LEU A 2 7.41 -11.43 17.25
C LEU A 2 6.66 -11.80 15.97
N ALA A 3 6.65 -10.93 14.97
CA ALA A 3 6.20 -11.29 13.63
C ALA A 3 7.26 -10.93 12.60
N HIS A 4 7.35 -11.73 11.54
CA HIS A 4 8.16 -11.41 10.37
C HIS A 4 7.37 -11.78 9.11
N SER A 5 7.57 -11.01 8.05
CA SER A 5 6.99 -11.25 6.73
C SER A 5 8.01 -11.85 5.77
N SER A 6 7.54 -12.35 4.63
CA SER A 6 8.39 -12.90 3.57
C SER A 6 8.12 -12.25 2.23
N SER A 7 9.07 -12.42 1.30
CA SER A 7 8.91 -12.05 -0.11
C SER A 7 7.87 -12.90 -0.86
N LYS A 8 7.28 -13.91 -0.20
CA LYS A 8 6.25 -14.79 -0.77
C LYS A 8 4.84 -14.47 -0.27
N GLY A 9 4.64 -13.31 0.37
CA GLY A 9 3.30 -12.90 0.79
C GLY A 9 2.76 -13.57 2.05
N SER A 10 3.63 -14.08 2.92
CA SER A 10 3.23 -14.67 4.21
C SER A 10 3.78 -13.89 5.40
N ILE A 11 2.99 -13.85 6.48
CA ILE A 11 3.38 -13.33 7.80
C ILE A 11 3.41 -14.49 8.78
N ARG A 12 4.52 -14.64 9.49
CA ARG A 12 4.70 -15.66 10.52
C ARG A 12 4.74 -15.01 11.89
N LEU A 13 3.88 -15.48 12.77
CA LEU A 13 3.76 -15.04 14.14
C LEU A 13 4.45 -16.05 15.06
N VAL A 14 5.38 -15.57 15.88
CA VAL A 14 6.24 -16.39 16.73
C VAL A 14 6.02 -16.04 18.21
N ASP A 15 5.88 -17.07 19.03
CA ASP A 15 5.88 -16.95 20.48
C ASP A 15 7.27 -17.30 21.03
N MET A 16 8.05 -16.27 21.35
CA MET A 16 9.40 -16.41 21.91
C MET A 16 9.43 -17.07 23.30
N ARG A 17 8.28 -17.27 23.95
CA ARG A 17 8.21 -18.06 25.19
C ARG A 17 8.27 -19.56 24.95
N GLN A 18 7.89 -20.02 23.76
CA GLN A 18 7.86 -21.44 23.40
C GLN A 18 9.23 -21.96 22.94
N SER A 19 9.99 -21.12 22.23
CA SER A 19 11.34 -21.44 21.75
C SER A 19 12.20 -20.19 21.69
N ALA A 20 13.45 -20.29 22.14
CA ALA A 20 14.43 -19.22 22.00
C ALA A 20 14.91 -19.04 20.54
N LEU A 21 14.84 -20.09 19.72
CA LEU A 21 15.37 -20.09 18.36
C LEU A 21 14.40 -19.51 17.32
N CYS A 22 13.12 -19.33 17.67
CA CYS A 22 12.10 -18.78 16.76
C CYS A 22 12.00 -19.52 15.41
N ASP A 23 12.34 -20.81 15.41
CA ASP A 23 12.40 -21.73 14.28
C ASP A 23 11.02 -22.30 13.89
N THR A 24 10.09 -22.27 14.83
CA THR A 24 8.67 -22.59 14.63
C THR A 24 7.81 -21.33 14.66
N HIS A 25 6.61 -21.42 14.09
CA HIS A 25 5.62 -20.34 14.11
C HIS A 25 4.36 -20.81 14.84
N SER A 26 3.77 -19.90 15.63
CA SER A 26 2.49 -20.13 16.28
C SER A 26 1.33 -20.00 15.31
N LYS A 27 1.39 -19.02 14.40
CA LYS A 27 0.40 -18.80 13.34
C LYS A 27 1.08 -18.34 12.06
N ILE A 28 0.49 -18.69 10.93
CA ILE A 28 0.84 -18.17 9.61
C ILE A 28 -0.39 -17.47 9.03
N PHE A 29 -0.16 -16.29 8.45
CA PHE A 29 -1.16 -15.51 7.73
C PHE A 29 -0.72 -15.45 6.27
N GLU A 30 -1.51 -16.06 5.40
CA GLU A 30 -1.25 -16.13 3.97
C GLU A 30 -2.58 -16.20 3.23
N GLU A 31 -2.63 -15.57 2.07
CA GLU A 31 -3.82 -15.59 1.23
C GLU A 31 -3.72 -16.76 0.25
N HIS A 32 -4.75 -17.62 0.27
CA HIS A 32 -4.83 -18.74 -0.65
C HIS A 32 -5.50 -18.29 -1.95
N GLU A 33 -4.70 -18.03 -2.98
CA GLU A 33 -5.23 -17.70 -4.29
C GLU A 33 -5.89 -18.89 -4.98
N ALA A 34 -6.98 -18.63 -5.71
CA ALA A 34 -7.66 -19.64 -6.50
C ALA A 34 -6.74 -20.21 -7.59
N PRO A 35 -6.79 -21.54 -7.86
CA PRO A 35 -6.03 -22.15 -8.94
C PRO A 35 -6.31 -21.45 -10.28
N GLY A 36 -5.25 -21.02 -10.98
CA GLY A 36 -5.35 -20.38 -12.30
C GLY A 36 -5.36 -18.84 -12.31
N SER A 37 -5.37 -18.18 -11.15
CA SER A 37 -5.24 -16.71 -11.05
C SER A 37 -3.80 -16.20 -11.04
N LYS A 38 -2.82 -17.10 -10.93
CA LYS A 38 -1.39 -16.79 -10.81
C LYS A 38 -0.78 -16.38 -12.14
N SER A 39 -0.33 -15.14 -12.21
CA SER A 39 0.58 -14.63 -13.24
C SER A 39 2.02 -14.56 -12.71
N PHE A 40 3.00 -14.40 -13.60
CA PHE A 40 4.41 -14.17 -13.23
C PHE A 40 4.56 -13.04 -12.19
N PHE A 41 3.87 -11.91 -12.41
CA PHE A 41 3.94 -10.76 -11.50
C PHE A 41 3.29 -11.00 -10.15
N THR A 42 2.48 -12.05 -10.00
CA THR A 42 1.71 -12.31 -8.76
C THR A 42 2.65 -12.57 -7.59
N GLU A 43 3.70 -13.37 -7.78
CA GLU A 43 4.69 -13.63 -6.73
C GLU A 43 5.54 -12.39 -6.43
N ILE A 44 5.84 -11.58 -7.45
CA ILE A 44 6.63 -10.36 -7.29
C ILE A 44 5.88 -9.32 -6.45
N ILE A 45 4.62 -9.03 -6.80
CA ILE A 45 3.83 -8.01 -6.09
C ILE A 45 3.29 -8.50 -4.74
N ALA A 46 3.27 -9.82 -4.50
CA ALA A 46 2.89 -10.41 -3.21
C ALA A 46 3.98 -10.25 -2.14
N SER A 47 5.20 -9.85 -2.51
CA SER A 47 6.27 -9.57 -1.55
C SER A 47 5.84 -8.49 -0.55
N ILE A 48 5.86 -8.82 0.74
CA ILE A 48 5.47 -7.89 1.82
C ILE A 48 6.66 -7.01 2.16
N SER A 49 6.49 -5.69 2.01
CA SER A 49 7.52 -4.69 2.28
C SER A 49 7.57 -4.28 3.75
N ASP A 50 6.43 -4.25 4.45
CA ASP A 50 6.36 -3.82 5.85
C ASP A 50 5.18 -4.47 6.58
N ILE A 51 5.32 -4.65 7.89
CA ILE A 51 4.28 -5.11 8.81
C ILE A 51 4.29 -4.32 10.12
N LYS A 52 3.12 -4.00 10.66
CA LYS A 52 2.97 -3.30 11.94
C LYS A 52 1.87 -3.93 12.77
N PHE A 53 2.11 -4.13 14.06
CA PHE A 53 1.02 -4.44 15.00
C PHE A 53 0.18 -3.19 15.24
N SER A 54 -1.13 -3.36 15.33
CA SER A 54 -1.99 -2.33 15.89
C SER A 54 -1.71 -2.15 17.38
N LYS A 55 -1.99 -0.95 17.89
CA LYS A 55 -1.74 -0.58 19.30
C LYS A 55 -2.57 -1.41 20.29
N ASP A 56 -3.77 -1.84 19.88
CA ASP A 56 -4.63 -2.73 20.67
C ASP A 56 -4.12 -4.19 20.70
N GLY A 57 -3.10 -4.51 19.89
CA GLY A 57 -2.54 -5.86 19.78
C GLY A 57 -3.50 -6.88 19.17
N ARG A 58 -4.61 -6.46 18.54
CA ARG A 58 -5.57 -7.36 17.89
C ARG A 58 -5.25 -7.60 16.43
N HIS A 59 -4.64 -6.63 15.76
CA HIS A 59 -4.45 -6.63 14.32
C HIS A 59 -2.99 -6.53 13.91
N ILE A 60 -2.71 -6.97 12.69
CA ILE A 60 -1.46 -6.76 11.98
C ILE A 60 -1.80 -6.04 10.68
N LEU A 61 -1.20 -4.89 10.42
CA LEU A 61 -1.21 -4.23 9.12
C LEU A 61 -0.02 -4.75 8.31
N SER A 62 -0.22 -5.07 7.04
CA SER A 62 0.84 -5.42 6.11
C SER A 62 0.73 -4.62 4.82
N ARG A 63 1.87 -4.27 4.24
CA ARG A 63 1.95 -3.67 2.91
C ARG A 63 2.61 -4.64 1.94
N ASP A 64 1.91 -4.98 0.87
CA ASP A 64 2.52 -5.56 -0.34
C ASP A 64 2.63 -4.47 -1.41
N TYR A 65 3.08 -4.79 -2.62
CA TYR A 65 3.32 -3.74 -3.62
C TYR A 65 2.03 -2.97 -3.95
N MET A 66 0.91 -3.66 -4.16
CA MET A 66 -0.34 -3.05 -4.64
C MET A 66 -1.31 -2.65 -3.53
N THR A 67 -1.23 -3.29 -2.37
CA THR A 67 -2.29 -3.28 -1.35
C THR A 67 -1.76 -3.11 0.07
N LEU A 68 -2.60 -2.50 0.91
CA LEU A 68 -2.53 -2.64 2.36
C LEU A 68 -3.55 -3.70 2.81
N LYS A 69 -3.16 -4.56 3.73
CA LYS A 69 -4.04 -5.59 4.30
C LYS A 69 -4.03 -5.52 5.81
N LEU A 70 -5.21 -5.54 6.42
CA LEU A 70 -5.40 -5.63 7.86
C LEU A 70 -5.77 -7.08 8.20
N TRP A 71 -5.03 -7.69 9.12
CA TRP A 71 -5.21 -9.05 9.56
C TRP A 71 -5.64 -9.07 11.01
N ASP A 72 -6.61 -9.91 11.37
CA ASP A 72 -6.95 -10.17 12.76
C ASP A 72 -6.10 -11.34 13.26
N ILE A 73 -5.37 -11.14 14.37
CA ILE A 73 -4.47 -12.17 14.92
C ILE A 73 -5.20 -13.47 15.27
N ASN A 74 -6.50 -13.41 15.53
CA ASN A 74 -7.33 -14.55 15.86
C ASN A 74 -8.03 -15.18 14.64
N MET A 75 -7.91 -14.58 13.45
CA MET A 75 -8.43 -15.11 12.19
C MET A 75 -7.33 -15.12 11.13
N ASN A 76 -6.74 -16.30 10.90
CA ASN A 76 -5.64 -16.46 9.95
C ASN A 76 -6.06 -16.97 8.56
N SER A 77 -7.36 -17.08 8.29
CA SER A 77 -7.89 -17.53 6.99
C SER A 77 -7.76 -16.48 5.89
N GLY A 78 -7.53 -15.22 6.23
CA GLY A 78 -7.43 -14.10 5.29
C GLY A 78 -7.44 -12.75 6.02
N PRO A 79 -7.18 -11.65 5.29
CA PRO A 79 -7.29 -10.30 5.85
C PRO A 79 -8.75 -9.94 6.13
N VAL A 80 -8.98 -9.16 7.20
CA VAL A 80 -10.30 -8.60 7.53
C VAL A 80 -10.62 -7.35 6.68
N ALA A 81 -9.60 -6.67 6.18
CA ALA A 81 -9.75 -5.58 5.23
C ALA A 81 -8.56 -5.52 4.25
N THR A 82 -8.85 -5.16 3.00
CA THR A 82 -7.85 -4.98 1.94
C THR A 82 -8.08 -3.65 1.23
N PHE A 83 -7.07 -2.79 1.22
CA PHE A 83 -7.12 -1.46 0.64
C PHE A 83 -6.23 -1.39 -0.61
N GLN A 84 -6.83 -1.03 -1.74
CA GLN A 84 -6.11 -0.85 -3.01
C GLN A 84 -5.37 0.49 -2.97
N VAL A 85 -4.04 0.46 -3.09
CA VAL A 85 -3.22 1.67 -2.96
C VAL A 85 -3.11 2.39 -4.29
N HIS A 86 -2.64 1.71 -5.33
CA HIS A 86 -2.39 2.33 -6.63
C HIS A 86 -2.72 1.37 -7.78
N GLU A 87 -3.98 0.93 -7.82
CA GLU A 87 -4.47 -0.05 -8.80
C GLU A 87 -4.26 0.36 -10.27
N TYR A 88 -4.16 1.68 -10.52
CA TYR A 88 -3.82 2.24 -11.82
C TYR A 88 -2.44 1.82 -12.34
N LEU A 89 -1.56 1.27 -11.49
CA LEU A 89 -0.25 0.73 -11.88
C LEU A 89 -0.32 -0.71 -12.40
N ARG A 90 -1.43 -1.43 -12.18
CA ARG A 90 -1.52 -2.86 -12.57
C ARG A 90 -1.26 -3.11 -14.06
N PRO A 91 -1.75 -2.28 -15.00
CA PRO A 91 -1.43 -2.42 -16.42
C PRO A 91 0.05 -2.13 -16.76
N LYS A 92 0.79 -1.47 -15.85
CA LYS A 92 2.16 -1.00 -16.05
C LYS A 92 3.22 -1.88 -15.37
N LEU A 93 2.84 -3.04 -14.82
CA LEU A 93 3.75 -3.91 -14.06
C LEU A 93 4.97 -4.36 -14.88
N CYS A 94 4.83 -4.54 -16.19
CA CYS A 94 5.96 -4.87 -17.06
C CYS A 94 7.00 -3.73 -17.09
N ASN A 95 6.56 -2.49 -17.34
CA ASN A 95 7.44 -1.31 -17.38
C ASN A 95 8.07 -1.04 -15.99
N LEU A 96 7.32 -1.28 -14.91
CA LEU A 96 7.81 -1.14 -13.55
C LEU A 96 8.85 -2.20 -13.18
N TYR A 97 8.74 -3.39 -13.77
CA TYR A 97 9.72 -4.46 -13.62
C TYR A 97 11.00 -4.15 -14.40
N GLU A 98 10.89 -3.64 -15.63
CA GLU A 98 12.06 -3.25 -16.44
C GLU A 98 12.89 -2.13 -15.81
N ASN A 99 12.26 -1.24 -15.04
CA ASN A 99 12.92 -0.12 -14.35
C ASN A 99 13.19 -0.38 -12.85
N ASP A 100 13.07 -1.63 -12.39
CA ASP A 100 13.23 -2.05 -10.98
C ASP A 100 12.29 -1.39 -9.94
N SER A 101 11.43 -0.44 -10.34
CA SER A 101 10.46 0.21 -9.46
C SER A 101 9.51 -0.78 -8.78
N ILE A 102 9.19 -1.91 -9.42
CA ILE A 102 8.34 -2.94 -8.82
C ILE A 102 8.90 -3.52 -7.51
N PHE A 103 10.21 -3.35 -7.24
CA PHE A 103 10.88 -3.81 -6.02
C PHE A 103 10.94 -2.75 -4.92
N ASP A 104 10.36 -1.56 -5.14
CA ASP A 104 10.28 -0.52 -4.12
C ASP A 104 9.49 -0.98 -2.89
N LYS A 105 10.06 -0.72 -1.71
CA LYS A 105 9.51 -1.15 -0.42
C LYS A 105 8.81 0.02 0.27
N PHE A 106 7.52 0.16 0.00
CA PHE A 106 6.67 1.13 0.68
C PHE A 106 6.37 0.68 2.12
N GLU A 107 6.52 1.58 3.09
CA GLU A 107 6.14 1.33 4.48
C GLU A 107 4.67 1.63 4.73
N CYS A 108 4.18 1.22 5.90
CA CYS A 108 2.83 1.52 6.36
C CYS A 108 2.79 1.89 7.84
N CYS A 109 1.75 2.61 8.24
CA CYS A 109 1.53 2.96 9.63
C CYS A 109 0.05 3.00 9.98
N LEU A 110 -0.26 2.82 11.27
CA LEU A 110 -1.59 2.99 11.84
C LEU A 110 -1.64 4.28 12.65
N SER A 111 -2.79 4.94 12.67
CA SER A 111 -3.04 6.07 13.57
C SER A 111 -3.04 5.62 15.04
N GLY A 112 -2.73 6.54 15.95
CA GLY A 112 -2.64 6.26 17.38
C GLY A 112 -3.95 5.79 18.04
N ASP A 113 -5.09 6.10 17.42
CA ASP A 113 -6.44 5.67 17.80
C ASP A 113 -6.89 4.36 17.10
N GLY A 114 -6.10 3.85 16.15
CA GLY A 114 -6.40 2.65 15.36
C GLY A 114 -7.51 2.82 14.32
N LEU A 115 -8.03 4.04 14.11
CA LEU A 115 -9.15 4.29 13.19
C LEU A 115 -8.71 4.49 11.74
N ARG A 116 -7.43 4.79 11.50
CA ARG A 116 -6.87 5.05 10.17
C ARG A 116 -5.58 4.29 9.94
N VAL A 117 -5.31 4.03 8.67
CA VAL A 117 -4.04 3.46 8.20
C VAL A 117 -3.51 4.30 7.05
N ALA A 118 -2.20 4.41 6.92
CA ALA A 118 -1.58 5.18 5.85
C ALA A 118 -0.41 4.44 5.22
N THR A 119 -0.13 4.80 3.97
CA THR A 119 1.01 4.29 3.22
C THR A 119 1.36 5.21 2.05
N GLY A 120 2.59 5.13 1.56
CA GLY A 120 3.06 5.91 0.42
C GLY A 120 2.81 5.25 -0.95
N SER A 121 3.09 6.04 -1.99
CA SER A 121 3.06 5.69 -3.41
C SER A 121 4.06 6.55 -4.18
N TYR A 122 4.06 6.43 -5.51
CA TYR A 122 4.84 7.27 -6.42
C TYR A 122 4.29 8.69 -6.51
N SER A 123 5.04 9.58 -7.17
CA SER A 123 4.71 10.99 -7.35
C SER A 123 4.55 11.73 -6.01
N ASN A 124 5.32 11.32 -5.00
CA ASN A 124 5.24 11.80 -3.62
C ASN A 124 3.85 11.69 -2.98
N LEU A 125 3.00 10.81 -3.51
CA LEU A 125 1.67 10.60 -3.00
C LEU A 125 1.72 9.70 -1.77
N PHE A 126 0.82 9.95 -0.83
CA PHE A 126 0.46 8.99 0.20
C PHE A 126 -1.06 8.91 0.31
N ARG A 127 -1.51 7.77 0.82
CA ARG A 127 -2.93 7.47 0.98
C ARG A 127 -3.23 7.18 2.43
N VAL A 128 -4.36 7.69 2.89
CA VAL A 128 -4.93 7.44 4.21
C VAL A 128 -6.27 6.74 4.02
N PHE A 129 -6.47 5.62 4.69
CA PHE A 129 -7.69 4.84 4.65
C PHE A 129 -8.32 4.75 6.03
N GLY A 130 -9.65 4.72 6.10
CA GLY A 130 -10.35 4.33 7.32
C GLY A 130 -10.19 2.82 7.58
N CYS A 131 -9.93 2.45 8.83
CA CYS A 131 -9.56 1.09 9.25
C CYS A 131 -10.76 0.12 9.37
N SER A 132 -12.01 0.59 9.24
CA SER A 132 -13.19 -0.26 9.40
C SER A 132 -13.47 -1.12 8.16
N GLU A 133 -14.00 -2.34 8.36
CA GLU A 133 -14.28 -3.34 7.29
C GLU A 133 -15.19 -2.83 6.17
N ARG A 134 -15.96 -1.77 6.42
CA ARG A 134 -16.88 -1.12 5.46
C ARG A 134 -16.43 0.26 5.01
N SER A 135 -15.30 0.76 5.49
CA SER A 135 -14.81 2.07 5.12
C SER A 135 -14.37 2.07 3.67
N THR A 136 -15.03 2.89 2.86
CA THR A 136 -14.54 3.30 1.53
C THR A 136 -13.76 4.61 1.61
N GLU A 137 -13.54 5.14 2.82
CA GLU A 137 -12.81 6.38 3.03
C GLU A 137 -11.34 6.16 2.63
N ALA A 138 -10.96 6.84 1.56
CA ALA A 138 -9.60 6.88 1.07
C ALA A 138 -9.28 8.31 0.65
N THR A 139 -8.32 8.93 1.32
CA THR A 139 -7.81 10.25 0.99
C THR A 139 -6.44 10.09 0.36
N THR A 140 -6.19 10.77 -0.77
CA THR A 140 -4.87 10.82 -1.43
C THR A 140 -4.31 12.22 -1.29
N LEU A 141 -3.08 12.32 -0.80
CA LEU A 141 -2.39 13.57 -0.50
C LEU A 141 -1.02 13.56 -1.18
N GLU A 142 -0.57 14.71 -1.65
CA GLU A 142 0.76 14.89 -2.24
C GLU A 142 1.68 15.56 -1.22
N ALA A 143 2.85 14.98 -0.97
CA ALA A 143 3.86 15.59 -0.14
C ALA A 143 4.72 16.57 -0.94
N THR A 144 4.36 17.85 -0.83
CA THR A 144 4.95 18.92 -1.65
C THR A 144 5.19 20.19 -0.83
N LYS A 145 6.17 20.99 -1.26
CA LYS A 145 6.47 22.30 -0.65
C LYS A 145 5.36 23.33 -0.86
N ASN A 146 4.43 23.07 -1.79
CA ASN A 146 3.31 23.95 -2.06
C ASN A 146 2.05 23.49 -1.30
N PRO A 147 1.69 24.14 -0.18
CA PRO A 147 0.59 23.67 0.69
C PRO A 147 -0.80 23.68 0.02
N MET A 148 -0.97 24.38 -1.10
CA MET A 148 -2.24 24.50 -1.81
C MET A 148 -2.53 23.33 -2.77
N ARG A 149 -1.59 22.42 -3.01
CA ARG A 149 -1.76 21.23 -3.88
C ARG A 149 -2.34 20.00 -3.16
N THR A 150 -2.89 20.20 -1.97
CA THR A 150 -3.20 19.16 -0.99
C THR A 150 -4.29 18.16 -1.37
N TYR A 151 -5.00 18.30 -2.49
CA TYR A 151 -6.15 17.45 -2.80
C TYR A 151 -6.11 16.94 -4.25
N VAL A 152 -5.57 15.74 -4.45
CA VAL A 152 -5.72 15.01 -5.71
C VAL A 152 -6.96 14.13 -5.57
N GLN A 153 -8.10 14.58 -6.10
CA GLN A 153 -9.27 13.71 -6.22
C GLN A 153 -8.94 12.58 -7.21
N THR A 154 -8.89 11.34 -6.72
CA THR A 154 -8.97 10.17 -7.60
C THR A 154 -10.41 10.04 -8.09
N PRO A 155 -10.68 10.01 -9.42
CA PRO A 155 -12.04 9.85 -9.91
C PRO A 155 -12.60 8.49 -9.52
N GLN A 156 -13.81 8.48 -8.97
CA GLN A 156 -14.64 7.27 -8.93
C GLN A 156 -14.99 6.86 -10.38
N LYS A 157 -14.99 5.54 -10.62
CA LYS A 157 -15.19 4.88 -11.93
C LYS A 157 -16.20 5.59 -12.83
N PRO A 158 -15.88 5.87 -14.11
CA PRO A 158 -16.92 6.19 -15.09
C PRO A 158 -17.73 4.92 -15.40
N SER A 159 -19.05 5.04 -15.25
CA SER A 159 -20.02 4.08 -15.78
C SER A 159 -19.81 3.89 -17.28
N LYS A 160 -19.80 2.62 -17.73
CA LYS A 160 -19.65 2.23 -19.14
C LYS A 160 -20.63 2.99 -20.04
N SER A 161 -20.12 3.78 -20.97
CA SER A 161 -20.87 4.22 -22.15
C SER A 161 -20.23 3.66 -23.42
N LEU A 162 -21.10 3.13 -24.27
CA LEU A 162 -20.83 2.38 -25.49
C LEU A 162 -20.31 3.29 -26.62
N GLY A 163 -19.24 2.88 -27.29
CA GLY A 163 -18.95 3.13 -28.72
C GLY A 163 -18.30 4.46 -29.12
N THR A 164 -17.08 4.40 -29.67
CA THR A 164 -16.66 4.83 -31.04
C THR A 164 -15.12 4.94 -31.12
N LEU A 165 -14.51 4.41 -32.19
CA LEU A 165 -13.07 4.53 -32.51
C LEU A 165 -12.73 5.97 -32.93
N PRO A 166 -11.51 6.51 -32.66
CA PRO A 166 -10.49 6.67 -33.73
C PRO A 166 -9.01 6.78 -33.18
N PRO A 167 -8.05 7.42 -33.90
CA PRO A 167 -7.06 6.84 -34.81
C PRO A 167 -5.64 6.70 -34.21
N VAL A 168 -4.79 5.95 -34.93
CA VAL A 168 -3.35 5.76 -34.67
C VAL A 168 -2.60 7.09 -34.69
N LEU A 169 -2.00 7.49 -33.56
CA LEU A 169 -1.00 8.56 -33.48
C LEU A 169 0.15 8.17 -32.54
N LYS A 170 1.32 8.72 -32.88
CA LYS A 170 2.68 8.40 -32.45
C LYS A 170 2.88 8.37 -30.92
N GLN A 171 3.71 7.43 -30.50
CA GLN A 171 4.15 7.20 -29.13
C GLN A 171 5.15 8.30 -28.70
N ASP A 172 4.66 9.31 -27.99
CA ASP A 172 5.49 10.19 -27.15
C ASP A 172 5.51 9.62 -25.71
N ASN A 173 6.71 9.44 -25.16
CA ASN A 173 7.00 8.77 -23.87
C ASN A 173 6.54 9.55 -22.61
N SER A 174 5.56 10.45 -22.71
CA SER A 174 4.96 11.12 -21.54
C SER A 174 3.66 10.42 -21.15
N GLU A 175 3.75 9.43 -20.27
CA GLU A 175 2.60 8.64 -19.85
C GLU A 175 1.74 9.38 -18.81
N LEU A 176 0.49 9.66 -19.20
CA LEU A 176 -0.51 10.34 -18.38
C LEU A 176 -1.23 9.34 -17.45
N ASP A 177 -1.59 9.79 -16.26
CA ASP A 177 -2.58 9.13 -15.41
C ASP A 177 -4.00 9.36 -15.96
N THR A 178 -5.00 8.75 -15.32
CA THR A 178 -6.42 8.88 -15.72
C THR A 178 -6.96 10.32 -15.65
N ASN A 179 -6.19 11.23 -15.05
CA ASN A 179 -6.48 12.66 -14.88
C ASN A 179 -5.64 13.54 -15.82
N GLY A 180 -4.79 12.98 -16.70
CA GLY A 180 -3.95 13.77 -17.61
C GLY A 180 -2.69 14.35 -16.97
N ASN A 181 -2.25 13.86 -15.82
CA ASN A 181 -0.98 14.22 -15.20
C ASN A 181 0.10 13.20 -15.56
N THR A 182 1.30 13.66 -15.90
CA THR A 182 2.46 12.78 -16.11
C THR A 182 2.80 12.08 -14.79
N LEU A 183 2.69 10.76 -14.76
CA LEU A 183 2.98 10.00 -13.55
C LEU A 183 4.50 9.86 -13.40
N ASP A 184 5.06 10.51 -12.39
CA ASP A 184 6.49 10.47 -12.11
C ASP A 184 6.82 9.32 -11.15
N PHE A 185 7.56 8.34 -11.65
CA PHE A 185 8.05 7.19 -10.89
C PHE A 185 9.41 7.45 -10.21
N ALA A 186 10.11 8.52 -10.58
CA ALA A 186 11.37 8.89 -9.94
C ALA A 186 11.14 9.44 -8.53
N THR A 187 10.00 10.11 -8.32
CA THR A 187 9.56 10.59 -7.01
C THR A 187 8.68 9.56 -6.31
N LYS A 188 8.98 9.28 -5.04
CA LYS A 188 8.32 8.25 -4.25
C LYS A 188 8.35 8.58 -2.77
N LEU A 189 7.29 8.21 -2.06
CA LEU A 189 7.18 8.32 -0.62
C LEU A 189 7.28 6.92 -0.03
N LEU A 190 8.48 6.50 0.37
CA LEU A 190 8.70 5.16 0.92
C LEU A 190 8.43 5.10 2.42
N HIS A 191 8.73 6.18 3.14
CA HIS A 191 8.72 6.22 4.61
C HIS A 191 7.69 7.21 5.14
N LEU A 192 6.91 6.77 6.11
CA LEU A 192 5.96 7.58 6.85
C LEU A 192 5.77 7.05 8.27
N ALA A 193 5.44 7.94 9.18
CA ALA A 193 5.17 7.59 10.57
C ALA A 193 3.97 8.39 11.08
N TRP A 194 3.07 7.73 11.79
CA TRP A 194 1.99 8.38 12.53
C TRP A 194 2.38 8.51 13.99
N HIS A 195 2.13 9.69 14.57
CA HIS A 195 2.34 9.91 16.00
C HIS A 195 1.43 8.96 16.82
N PRO A 196 1.95 8.33 17.91
CA PRO A 196 1.22 7.28 18.63
C PRO A 196 0.02 7.77 19.45
N THR A 197 -0.11 9.08 19.66
CA THR A 197 -1.17 9.69 20.48
C THR A 197 -1.78 10.96 19.89
N GLU A 198 -1.14 11.57 18.90
CA GLU A 198 -1.60 12.85 18.33
C GLU A 198 -1.95 12.62 16.88
N ASN A 199 -2.83 13.46 16.33
CA ASN A 199 -3.23 13.34 14.94
C ASN A 199 -2.20 14.01 14.02
N THR A 200 -0.98 13.50 14.06
CA THR A 200 0.16 14.04 13.31
C THR A 200 0.83 12.93 12.52
N LEU A 201 1.00 13.16 11.22
CA LEU A 201 1.64 12.25 10.29
C LEU A 201 2.91 12.91 9.74
N ALA A 202 4.03 12.20 9.80
CA ALA A 202 5.29 12.61 9.22
C ALA A 202 5.59 11.77 7.97
N CYS A 203 5.98 12.43 6.87
CA CYS A 203 6.34 11.78 5.60
C CYS A 203 7.73 12.24 5.16
N ALA A 204 8.60 11.30 4.80
CA ALA A 204 9.91 11.61 4.26
C ALA A 204 9.89 11.47 2.73
N VAL A 205 10.27 12.54 2.04
CA VAL A 205 10.28 12.60 0.57
C VAL A 205 11.57 13.28 0.12
N SER A 206 12.35 12.58 -0.70
CA SER A 206 13.66 13.03 -1.18
C SER A 206 14.54 13.53 -0.01
N ASN A 207 14.75 14.86 0.08
CA ASN A 207 15.59 15.49 1.11
C ASN A 207 14.74 16.35 2.08
N SER A 208 13.46 16.05 2.25
CA SER A 208 12.53 16.85 3.05
C SER A 208 11.64 15.98 3.92
N LEU A 209 11.37 16.47 5.13
CA LEU A 209 10.42 15.89 6.06
C LEU A 209 9.18 16.80 6.12
N TYR A 210 8.01 16.24 5.82
CA TYR A 210 6.74 16.93 5.89
C TYR A 210 5.96 16.45 7.10
N MET A 211 5.29 17.36 7.81
CA MET A 211 4.41 17.05 8.92
C MET A 211 3.00 17.55 8.61
N TYR A 212 2.02 16.67 8.77
CA TYR A 212 0.61 16.94 8.53
C TYR A 212 -0.16 16.78 9.82
N TYR A 213 -1.14 17.65 10.03
CA TYR A 213 -2.22 17.38 10.97
C TYR A 213 -3.28 16.58 10.22
N ALA A 214 -3.55 15.36 10.67
CA ALA A 214 -4.49 14.42 10.04
C ALA A 214 -5.89 14.51 10.64
#